data_AF-A0A258S6E2-F1
#
_entry.id   AF-A0A258S6E2-F1
#
_cell.length_a   1.000
_cell.length_b   1.000
_cell.length_c   1.000
_cell.angle_alpha   90.00
_cell.angle_beta   90.00
_cell.angle_gamma   90.00
#
_symmetry.space_group_name_H-M   'P 1'
#
loop_
_entity.id
_entity.type
_entity.pdbx_description
1 polymer ?
#
loop_
_entity_poly.entity_id
_entity_poly.type
_entity_poly.pdbx_seq_one_letter_code
_entity_poly.pdbx_strand_id
1 'polypeptide(L)' 'METQNIRIRLKAFDHRVLDQATGDIADTARRTGALIRGPIPLPTRIEKTVDALMKLDLAAGVDVEIKLA' A
#
# COMPACT_ATOMS: atom_id res chain seq x y z
N MET A 1 6.09 -10.19 -31.98
CA MET A 1 5.25 -10.42 -30.80
C MET A 1 5.29 -9.16 -29.96
N GLU A 2 4.17 -8.43 -29.85
CA GLU A 2 4.12 -7.23 -29.00
C GLU A 2 4.35 -7.61 -27.54
N THR A 3 5.34 -6.98 -26.92
CA THR A 3 5.61 -7.16 -25.50
C THR A 3 4.58 -6.35 -24.72
N GLN A 4 3.55 -7.02 -24.20
CA GLN A 4 2.55 -6.37 -23.37
C GLN A 4 3.17 -6.01 -22.02
N ASN A 5 3.36 -4.71 -21.80
CA ASN A 5 3.91 -4.17 -20.56
C ASN A 5 2.77 -3.83 -19.60
N ILE A 6 2.68 -4.58 -18.50
CA ILE A 6 1.70 -4.34 -17.44
C ILE A 6 2.37 -3.52 -16.33
N ARG A 7 1.73 -2.41 -15.92
CA ARG A 7 2.19 -1.59 -14.79
C ARG A 7 1.17 -1.65 -13.67
N ILE A 8 1.57 -2.16 -12.52
CA ILE A 8 0.74 -2.28 -11.32
C ILE A 8 1.16 -1.17 -10.34
N ARG A 9 0.20 -0.40 -9.83
CA ARG A 9 0.41 0.53 -8.70
C ARG A 9 -0.42 0.07 -7.52
N LEU A 10 0.24 -0.23 -6.43
CA LEU A 10 -0.41 -0.60 -5.17
C LEU A 10 -0.46 0.63 -4.27
N LYS A 11 -1.57 0.79 -3.55
CA LYS A 11 -1.76 1.81 -2.52
C LYS A 11 -2.45 1.15 -1.33
N ALA A 12 -1.91 1.37 -0.14
CA ALA A 12 -2.53 0.97 1.10
C ALA A 12 -2.19 2.00 2.17
N PHE A 13 -3.00 2.06 3.22
CA PHE A 13 -2.72 2.88 4.40
C PHE A 13 -1.65 2.26 5.29
N ASP A 14 -1.65 0.93 5.41
CA ASP A 14 -0.61 0.19 6.12
C ASP A 14 0.43 -0.36 5.14
N HIS A 15 1.68 0.05 5.32
CA HIS A 15 2.81 -0.42 4.52
C HIS A 15 3.07 -1.92 4.68
N ARG A 16 2.76 -2.51 5.85
CA ARG A 16 2.99 -3.94 6.09
C ARG A 16 2.15 -4.81 5.17
N VAL A 17 0.88 -4.44 5.01
CA VAL A 17 -0.06 -5.12 4.09
C VAL A 17 0.35 -4.86 2.64
N LEU A 18 0.79 -3.63 2.34
CA LEU A 18 1.30 -3.27 1.01
C LEU A 18 2.49 -4.12 0.60
N ASP A 19 3.47 -4.28 1.48
CA ASP A 19 4.70 -5.02 1.23
C ASP A 19 4.42 -6.51 1.07
N GLN A 20 3.55 -7.08 1.90
CA GLN A 20 3.11 -8.47 1.78
C GLN A 20 2.45 -8.73 0.41
N ALA A 21 1.46 -7.90 0.05
CA ALA A 21 0.76 -8.04 -1.24
C ALA A 21 1.71 -7.84 -2.43
N THR A 22 2.65 -6.89 -2.31
CA THR A 22 3.67 -6.66 -3.34
C THR A 22 4.56 -7.88 -3.53
N GLY A 23 4.97 -8.54 -2.44
CA GLY A 23 5.72 -9.79 -2.46
C GLY A 23 4.96 -10.92 -3.13
N ASP A 24 3.70 -11.15 -2.73
CA ASP A 24 2.86 -12.22 -3.28
C ASP A 24 2.61 -12.05 -4.78
N ILE A 25 2.38 -10.83 -5.24
CA ILE A 25 2.22 -10.50 -6.67
C ILE A 25 3.53 -10.73 -7.42
N ALA A 26 4.66 -10.29 -6.87
CA ALA A 26 5.96 -10.47 -7.49
C ALA A 26 6.32 -11.96 -7.61
N ASP A 27 6.07 -12.76 -6.58
CA ASP A 27 6.33 -14.20 -6.61
C ASP A 27 5.44 -14.91 -7.62
N THR A 28 4.16 -14.54 -7.68
CA THR A 28 3.23 -15.10 -8.66
C THR A 28 3.63 -14.76 -10.09
N ALA A 29 3.99 -13.50 -10.36
CA ALA A 29 4.47 -13.08 -11.66
C ALA A 29 5.81 -13.76 -12.05
N ARG A 30 6.66 -14.05 -11.06
CA ARG A 30 7.92 -14.77 -11.30
C ARG A 30 7.65 -16.22 -11.68
N ARG A 31 6.67 -16.87 -11.03
CA ARG A 31 6.26 -18.25 -11.34
C ARG A 31 5.66 -18.40 -12.74
N THR A 32 5.02 -17.36 -13.28
CA THR A 32 4.49 -17.39 -14.65
C THR A 32 5.54 -17.12 -15.73
N GLY A 33 6.80 -16.86 -15.34
CA GLY A 33 7.88 -16.53 -16.28
C GLY A 33 7.90 -15.07 -16.74
N ALA A 34 7.15 -14.18 -16.07
CA ALA A 34 7.17 -12.77 -16.42
C ALA A 34 8.47 -12.08 -15.99
N LEU A 35 8.97 -11.17 -16.83
CA LEU A 35 10.11 -10.30 -16.51
C LEU A 35 9.65 -9.15 -15.61
N ILE A 36 9.96 -9.26 -14.32
CA ILE A 36 9.58 -8.26 -13.32
C ILE A 36 10.65 -7.18 -13.24
N ARG A 37 10.23 -5.92 -13.37
CA ARG A 37 10.99 -4.78 -12.86
C ARG A 37 10.50 -4.56 -11.44
N GLY A 38 11.36 -4.85 -10.45
CA GLY A 38 11.00 -4.97 -9.03
C GLY A 38 10.20 -3.79 -8.48
N PRO A 39 9.62 -3.94 -7.27
CA PRO A 39 8.81 -2.90 -6.68
C PRO A 39 9.64 -1.62 -6.51
N ILE A 40 9.17 -0.53 -7.12
CA ILE A 40 9.78 0.78 -6.99
C ILE A 40 9.00 1.50 -5.87
N PRO A 41 9.60 1.67 -4.68
CA PRO A 41 8.94 2.39 -3.61
C PRO A 41 8.75 3.85 -4.05
N LEU A 42 7.52 4.34 -3.89
CA LEU A 42 7.19 5.73 -4.14
C LEU A 42 7.17 6.49 -2.81
N PRO A 43 7.42 7.81 -2.83
CA PRO A 43 7.27 8.62 -1.63
C PRO A 43 5.86 8.45 -1.04
N THR A 44 5.80 8.13 0.25
CA THR A 44 4.54 8.02 1.00
C THR A 44 3.85 9.37 0.99
N ARG A 45 2.65 9.44 0.40
CA ARG A 45 1.78 10.60 0.56
C ARG A 45 1.14 10.51 1.93
N ILE A 46 1.66 11.29 2.86
CA ILE A 46 1.07 11.40 4.19
C ILE A 46 -0.20 12.23 4.07
N GLU A 47 -1.35 11.59 4.22
CA GLU A 47 -2.60 12.31 4.41
C GLU A 47 -2.56 12.99 5.78
N LYS A 48 -2.46 14.32 5.78
CA LYS A 48 -2.35 15.15 6.99
C LYS A 48 -3.45 14.84 8.02
N THR A 49 -4.63 14.47 7.54
CA THR A 49 -5.77 14.07 8.38
C THR A 49 -5.43 12.85 9.23
N VAL A 50 -4.83 11.80 8.66
CA VAL A 50 -4.48 10.58 9.38
C VAL A 50 -3.32 10.83 10.36
N ASP A 51 -2.30 11.58 9.95
CA ASP A 51 -1.18 11.96 10.83
C ASP A 51 -1.64 12.81 12.04
N ALA A 52 -2.60 13.71 11.83
CA ALA A 52 -3.19 14.48 12.92
C ALA A 52 -4.03 13.60 13.87
N LEU A 53 -4.74 12.60 13.35
CA LEU A 53 -5.53 11.66 14.14
C LEU A 53 -4.65 10.71 14.97
N MET A 54 -3.51 10.25 14.44
CA MET A 54 -2.58 9.39 15.21
C MET A 54 -1.91 10.12 16.38
N LYS A 55 -1.84 11.45 16.33
CA LYS A 55 -1.26 12.29 17.39
C LYS A 55 -2.27 12.73 18.44
N LEU A 56 -3.54 12.34 18.29
CA LEU A 56 -4.58 12.72 19.24
C LEU A 56 -4.48 11.83 20.49
N ASP A 57 -4.02 12.41 21.60
CA ASP A 57 -4.18 11.80 22.92
C ASP A 57 -5.66 11.88 23.31
N LEU A 58 -6.40 10.81 23.05
CA LEU A 58 -7.80 10.68 23.43
C LEU A 58 -7.88 10.28 24.91
N ALA A 59 -8.64 11.06 25.69
CA ALA A 59 -8.94 10.72 27.08
C ALA A 59 -9.68 9.37 27.16
N ALA A 60 -9.45 8.62 28.24
CA ALA A 60 -10.11 7.34 28.46
C ALA A 60 -11.65 7.49 28.39
N GLY A 61 -12.31 6.67 27.56
CA GLY A 61 -13.77 6.68 27.39
C GLY A 61 -14.28 7.36 26.12
N VAL A 62 -13.40 7.73 25.18
CA VAL A 62 -13.80 8.30 23.88
C VAL A 62 -13.69 7.23 22.78
N ASP A 63 -14.80 6.94 22.10
CA ASP A 63 -14.86 6.06 20.93
C ASP A 63 -15.09 6.91 19.66
N VAL A 64 -14.24 6.75 18.65
CA VAL A 64 -14.23 7.57 17.42
C VAL A 64 -14.14 6.64 16.20
N GLU A 65 -15.24 6.53 15.47
CA GLU A 65 -15.31 5.80 14.20
C GLU A 65 -15.12 6.77 13.03
N ILE A 66 -14.11 6.54 12.19
CA ILE A 66 -13.84 7.35 11.00
C ILE A 66 -13.99 6.46 9.77
N LYS A 67 -14.99 6.78 8.94
CA LYS A 67 -15.20 6.16 7.63
C LYS A 67 -14.56 7.03 6.56
N LEU A 68 -13.54 6.48 5.89
CA LEU A 68 -12.95 7.08 4.69
C LEU A 68 -13.75 6.61 3.48
N ALA A 69 -14.10 7.54 2.58
CA ALA A 69 -14.80 7.30 1.32
C ALA A 69 -13.81 7.08 0.17
#